data_AF-A0A9D2DW33-F1
#
_entry.id   AF-A0A9D2DW33-F1
#
_cell.length_a   1.000
_cell.length_b   1.000
_cell.length_c   1.000
_cell.angle_alpha   90.00
_cell.angle_beta   90.00
_cell.angle_gamma   90.00
#
_symmetry.space_group_name_H-M   'P 1'
#
loop_
_entity.id
_entity.type
_entity.pdbx_description
1 polymer ?
#
loop_
_entity_poly.entity_id
_entity_poly.type
_entity_poly.pdbx_seq_one_letter_code
_entity_poly.pdbx_strand_id
1 'polypeptide(L)'
;MSRKEKRTLVRILVALGLFLIVFITDKVIEGGLGGVFTGHAAWVFPFCLYLVIYLIIGYDVLWKAIRNIAHGQVFDENFLMCVATLGAFALAIYRGVTGQETEGFDEACAVLLFYQVGEWFQSYATGKSRKSIAGLM
;
A
#
# COMPACT_ATOMS: atom_id res chain seq x y z
N MET A 1 -16.44 10.37 15.00
CA MET A 1 -15.15 10.41 14.28
C MET A 1 -14.35 11.62 14.69
N SER A 2 -13.12 11.40 15.17
CA SER A 2 -12.12 12.44 15.42
C SER A 2 -11.65 13.08 14.11
N ARG A 3 -11.14 14.33 14.16
CA ARG A 3 -10.55 14.99 12.99
C ARG A 3 -9.36 14.21 12.41
N LYS A 4 -8.65 13.43 13.24
CA LYS A 4 -7.54 12.56 12.81
C LYS A 4 -8.04 11.37 11.97
N GLU A 5 -9.05 10.66 12.44
CA GLU A 5 -9.66 9.50 11.73
C GLU A 5 -10.22 9.89 10.36
N LYS A 6 -10.79 11.09 10.24
CA LYS A 6 -11.27 11.63 8.95
C LYS A 6 -10.13 11.84 7.95
N ARG A 7 -8.98 12.38 8.39
CA ARG A 7 -7.82 12.57 7.50
C ARG A 7 -7.24 11.24 7.03
N THR A 8 -7.12 10.27 7.93
CA THR A 8 -6.64 8.93 7.57
C THR A 8 -7.57 8.28 6.56
N LEU A 9 -8.90 8.36 6.77
CA LEU A 9 -9.88 7.81 5.82
C LEU A 9 -9.80 8.47 4.45
N VAL A 10 -9.71 9.81 4.39
CA VAL A 10 -9.56 10.52 3.10
C VAL A 10 -8.29 10.07 2.39
N ARG A 11 -7.17 9.90 3.11
CA ARG A 11 -5.93 9.41 2.51
C ARG A 11 -6.08 7.99 1.98
N ILE A 12 -6.74 7.10 2.72
CA ILE A 12 -7.04 5.72 2.28
C ILE A 12 -7.93 5.72 1.03
N LEU A 13 -8.95 6.57 0.98
CA LEU A 13 -9.84 6.66 -0.17
C LEU A 13 -9.13 7.22 -1.42
N VAL A 14 -8.28 8.24 -1.25
CA VAL A 14 -7.47 8.79 -2.35
C VAL A 14 -6.51 7.73 -2.87
N ALA A 15 -5.84 7.01 -1.98
CA ALA A 15 -4.97 5.90 -2.30
C ALA A 15 -5.68 4.78 -3.06
N LEU A 16 -6.85 4.37 -2.58
CA LEU A 16 -7.68 3.35 -3.23
C LEU A 16 -8.13 3.82 -4.61
N GLY A 17 -8.56 5.08 -4.75
CA GLY A 17 -8.92 5.66 -6.05
C GLY A 17 -7.76 5.67 -7.03
N LEU A 18 -6.58 6.11 -6.60
CA LEU A 18 -5.36 6.09 -7.42
C LEU A 18 -4.97 4.67 -7.81
N PHE A 19 -5.00 3.72 -6.87
CA PHE A 19 -4.72 2.31 -7.14
C PHE A 19 -5.68 1.73 -8.18
N LEU A 20 -6.99 1.98 -8.06
CA LEU A 20 -7.97 1.48 -9.03
C LEU A 20 -7.79 2.12 -10.41
N ILE A 21 -7.48 3.41 -10.50
CA ILE A 21 -7.21 4.07 -11.78
C ILE A 21 -6.02 3.38 -12.46
N VAL A 22 -4.96 3.14 -11.71
CA VAL A 22 -3.73 2.52 -12.26
C VAL A 22 -3.98 1.06 -12.61
N PHE A 23 -4.62 0.30 -11.73
CA PHE A 23 -4.96 -1.11 -11.97
C PHE A 23 -5.86 -1.29 -13.20
N ILE A 24 -6.87 -0.43 -13.37
CA ILE A 24 -7.76 -0.44 -14.54
C ILE A 24 -6.97 -0.05 -15.79
N THR A 25 -6.14 0.99 -15.71
CA THR A 25 -5.33 1.44 -16.87
C THR A 25 -4.36 0.34 -17.31
N ASP A 26 -3.78 -0.40 -16.36
CA ASP A 26 -2.82 -1.47 -16.61
C ASP A 26 -3.47 -2.75 -17.17
N LYS A 27 -4.70 -3.08 -16.72
CA LYS A 27 -5.42 -4.30 -17.12
C LYS A 27 -6.41 -4.13 -18.28
N VAL A 28 -6.96 -2.93 -18.51
CA VAL A 28 -8.03 -2.70 -19.52
C VAL A 28 -7.48 -2.21 -20.85
N ILE A 29 -6.31 -1.57 -20.87
CA ILE A 29 -5.68 -1.13 -22.12
C ILE A 29 -4.74 -2.25 -22.59
N GLU A 30 -5.06 -2.93 -23.70
CA GLU A 30 -4.13 -3.86 -24.36
C GLU A 30 -2.85 -3.10 -24.77
N GLY A 31 -1.80 -3.24 -23.94
CA GLY A 31 -0.55 -2.46 -24.02
C GLY A 31 -0.16 -1.75 -22.71
N GLY A 32 -1.09 -1.54 -21.77
CA GLY A 32 -0.85 -0.91 -20.47
C GLY A 32 -0.17 0.46 -20.54
N LEU A 33 0.34 0.94 -19.40
CA LEU A 33 1.18 2.15 -19.32
C LEU A 33 2.54 1.98 -20.04
N GLY A 34 2.95 0.74 -20.34
CA GLY A 34 4.14 0.41 -21.13
C GLY A 34 3.97 0.60 -22.64
N GLY A 35 2.74 0.61 -23.16
CA GLY A 35 2.44 0.79 -24.59
C GLY A 35 2.64 2.23 -25.08
N VAL A 36 2.76 3.20 -24.15
CA VAL A 36 3.07 4.60 -24.46
C VAL A 36 4.54 4.78 -24.87
N PHE A 37 5.44 3.87 -24.46
CA PHE A 37 6.86 3.91 -24.79
C PHE A 37 7.34 2.58 -25.38
N THR A 38 7.51 2.51 -26.69
CA THR A 38 8.14 1.37 -27.36
C THR A 38 9.66 1.37 -27.11
N GLY A 39 10.14 0.56 -26.16
CA GLY A 39 11.57 0.35 -25.89
C GLY A 39 11.86 -0.59 -24.73
N HIS A 40 13.12 -1.04 -24.58
CA HIS A 40 13.60 -1.93 -23.51
C HIS A 40 13.43 -1.37 -22.08
N ALA A 41 13.01 -0.11 -21.93
CA ALA A 41 12.72 0.56 -20.66
C ALA A 41 11.22 0.69 -20.35
N ALA A 42 10.32 0.11 -21.16
CA ALA A 42 8.87 0.20 -20.99
C ALA A 42 8.37 -0.33 -19.62
N TRP A 43 9.13 -1.23 -18.98
CA TRP A 43 8.83 -1.77 -17.65
C TRP A 43 9.13 -0.80 -16.49
N VAL A 44 9.97 0.22 -16.73
CA VAL A 44 10.39 1.18 -15.68
C VAL A 44 9.29 2.20 -15.37
N PHE A 45 8.48 2.56 -16.37
CA PHE A 45 7.39 3.51 -16.20
C PHE A 45 6.26 3.01 -15.28
N PRO A 46 5.66 1.82 -15.50
CA PRO A 46 4.68 1.25 -14.57
C PRO A 46 5.31 0.99 -13.19
N PHE A 47 6.58 0.55 -13.13
CA PHE A 47 7.30 0.41 -11.87
C PHE A 47 7.33 1.72 -11.06
N CYS A 48 7.75 2.83 -11.67
CA CYS A 48 7.78 4.13 -10.99
C CYS A 48 6.39 4.56 -10.50
N LEU A 49 5.35 4.28 -11.27
CA LEU A 49 3.98 4.67 -10.92
C LEU A 49 3.44 3.86 -9.72
N TYR A 50 3.62 2.54 -9.75
CA TYR A 50 3.28 1.66 -8.62
C TYR A 50 4.15 1.95 -7.39
N LEU A 51 5.43 2.30 -7.56
CA LEU A 51 6.30 2.73 -6.47
C LEU A 51 5.77 4.01 -5.80
N VAL A 52 5.28 4.99 -6.58
CA VAL A 52 4.69 6.21 -6.02
C VAL A 52 3.43 5.90 -5.22
N ILE A 53 2.54 5.04 -5.74
CA ILE A 53 1.33 4.60 -5.02
C ILE A 53 1.72 3.87 -3.73
N TYR A 54 2.67 2.94 -3.82
CA TYR A 54 3.21 2.22 -2.68
C TYR A 54 3.77 3.15 -1.60
N LEU A 55 4.52 4.19 -1.97
CA LEU A 55 5.03 5.16 -1.01
C LEU A 55 3.90 6.00 -0.38
N ILE A 56 2.90 6.43 -1.16
CA ILE A 56 1.76 7.21 -0.64
C ILE A 56 0.98 6.43 0.42
N ILE A 57 0.82 5.12 0.21
CA ILE A 57 0.02 4.24 1.07
C ILE A 57 0.87 3.70 2.22
N GLY A 58 2.05 3.19 1.88
CA GLY A 58 2.92 2.47 2.77
C GLY A 58 3.78 3.33 3.68
N TYR A 59 3.98 4.63 3.41
CA TYR A 59 4.92 5.46 4.18
C TYR A 59 4.69 5.37 5.70
N ASP A 60 3.45 5.43 6.16
CA ASP A 60 3.13 5.30 7.60
C ASP A 60 3.51 3.93 8.15
N VAL A 61 3.30 2.86 7.38
CA VAL A 61 3.59 1.48 7.78
C VAL A 61 5.10 1.24 7.79
N LEU A 62 5.80 1.67 6.73
CA LEU A 62 7.26 1.61 6.64
C LEU A 62 7.93 2.38 7.77
N TRP A 63 7.45 3.60 8.05
CA TRP A 63 8.01 4.41 9.11
C TRP A 63 7.77 3.80 10.50
N LYS A 64 6.56 3.27 10.75
CA LYS A 64 6.27 2.53 11.99
C LYS A 64 7.16 1.29 12.12
N ALA A 65 7.36 0.52 11.06
CA ALA A 65 8.22 -0.66 11.07
C ALA A 65 9.66 -0.29 11.43
N ILE A 66 10.25 0.72 10.77
CA ILE A 66 11.62 1.17 11.06
C ILE A 66 11.74 1.63 12.53
N ARG A 67 10.75 2.40 13.00
CA ARG A 67 10.73 2.87 14.39
C ARG A 67 10.64 1.71 15.38
N ASN A 68 9.79 0.71 15.12
CA ASN A 68 9.58 -0.43 16.02
C ASN A 68 10.82 -1.34 16.07
N ILE A 69 11.49 -1.54 14.93
CA ILE A 69 12.80 -2.20 14.85
C ILE A 69 13.83 -1.48 15.70
N ALA A 70 13.91 -0.13 15.59
CA ALA A 70 14.84 0.67 16.38
C ALA A 70 14.58 0.59 17.90
N HIS A 71 13.35 0.32 18.32
CA HIS A 71 12.98 0.11 19.73
C HIS A 71 13.09 -1.35 20.18
N GLY A 72 13.63 -2.25 19.35
CA GLY A 72 13.87 -3.66 19.67
C GLY A 72 12.69 -4.60 19.41
N GLN A 73 11.59 -4.12 18.82
CA GLN A 73 10.43 -4.93 18.43
C GLN A 73 10.51 -5.29 16.95
N VAL A 74 11.40 -6.24 16.63
CA VAL A 74 11.70 -6.66 15.26
C VAL A 74 10.62 -7.54 14.61
N PHE A 75 9.81 -8.27 15.38
CA PHE A 75 8.75 -9.15 14.83
C PHE A 75 7.36 -8.57 15.05
N ASP A 76 7.16 -7.33 14.60
CA ASP A 76 5.88 -6.64 14.69
C ASP A 76 5.05 -6.77 13.40
N GLU A 77 3.74 -6.49 13.47
CA GLU A 77 2.82 -6.53 12.34
C GLU A 77 3.26 -5.57 11.22
N ASN A 78 3.68 -4.35 11.59
CA ASN A 78 4.20 -3.37 10.62
C ASN A 78 5.46 -3.89 9.90
N PHE A 79 6.31 -4.63 10.62
CA PHE A 79 7.50 -5.23 10.04
C PHE A 79 7.14 -6.37 9.08
N LEU A 80 6.24 -7.26 9.48
CA LEU A 80 5.76 -8.35 8.63
C LEU A 80 5.18 -7.81 7.30
N MET A 81 4.36 -6.74 7.40
CA MET A 81 3.80 -6.05 6.23
C MET A 81 4.87 -5.43 5.33
N CYS A 82 5.94 -4.85 5.92
CA CYS A 82 7.06 -4.31 5.13
C CYS A 82 7.85 -5.41 4.42
N VAL A 83 8.13 -6.53 5.08
CA VAL A 83 8.87 -7.64 4.46
C VAL A 83 8.06 -8.26 3.32
N ALA A 84 6.76 -8.49 3.52
CA ALA A 84 5.88 -9.04 2.50
C ALA A 84 5.84 -8.15 1.24
N THR A 85 5.69 -6.85 1.44
CA THR A 85 5.54 -5.90 0.33
C THR A 85 6.86 -5.59 -0.37
N LEU A 86 7.96 -5.44 0.37
CA LEU A 86 9.30 -5.35 -0.21
C LEU A 86 9.69 -6.63 -0.95
N GLY A 87 9.30 -7.79 -0.44
CA GLY A 87 9.51 -9.08 -1.11
C GLY A 87 8.75 -9.16 -2.44
N ALA A 88 7.48 -8.75 -2.47
CA ALA A 88 6.69 -8.67 -3.69
C ALA A 88 7.27 -7.67 -4.69
N PHE A 89 7.71 -6.49 -4.24
CA PHE A 89 8.41 -5.51 -5.09
C PHE A 89 9.73 -6.06 -5.64
N ALA A 90 10.53 -6.75 -4.83
CA ALA A 90 11.79 -7.35 -5.27
C ALA A 90 11.56 -8.44 -6.33
N LEU A 91 10.52 -9.26 -6.15
CA LEU A 91 10.14 -10.29 -7.12
C LEU A 91 9.65 -9.66 -8.44
N ALA A 92 8.84 -8.61 -8.35
CA ALA A 92 8.31 -7.90 -9.51
C ALA A 92 9.43 -7.18 -10.30
N ILE A 93 10.40 -6.57 -9.62
CA ILE A 93 11.61 -6.01 -10.27
C ILE A 93 12.41 -7.12 -10.96
N TYR A 94 12.63 -8.25 -10.29
CA TYR A 94 13.38 -9.36 -10.86
C TYR A 94 12.70 -9.91 -12.13
N ARG A 95 11.38 -10.09 -12.13
CA ARG A 95 10.60 -10.54 -13.29
C ARG A 95 10.62 -9.52 -14.43
N GLY A 96 10.48 -8.22 -14.11
CA GLY A 96 10.58 -7.13 -15.09
C GLY A 96 11.94 -7.08 -15.79
N VAL A 97 13.04 -7.27 -15.05
CA VAL A 97 14.41 -7.34 -15.61
C VAL A 97 14.62 -8.61 -16.44
N THR A 98 13.96 -9.72 -16.09
CA THR A 98 14.06 -11.01 -16.79
C THR A 98 13.16 -11.09 -18.03
N GLY A 99 12.37 -10.04 -18.32
CA GLY A 99 11.48 -9.98 -19.48
C GLY A 99 10.24 -10.87 -19.37
N GLN A 100 9.88 -11.29 -18.16
CA GLN A 100 8.63 -11.99 -17.88
C GLN A 100 7.52 -10.99 -17.54
N GLU A 101 6.26 -11.45 -17.60
CA GLU A 101 5.12 -10.62 -17.20
C GLU A 101 5.32 -10.09 -15.78
N THR A 102 5.14 -8.77 -15.65
CA THR A 102 5.51 -8.04 -14.45
C THR A 102 4.38 -8.13 -13.44
N GLU A 103 4.38 -9.21 -12.65
CA GLU A 103 3.36 -9.48 -11.64
C GLU A 103 3.93 -9.26 -10.22
N GLY A 104 3.15 -8.60 -9.35
CA GLY A 104 3.45 -8.44 -7.92
C GLY A 104 3.42 -7.00 -7.38
N PHE A 105 3.45 -5.99 -8.24
CA PHE A 105 3.32 -4.58 -7.80
C PHE A 105 1.90 -4.25 -7.32
N ASP A 106 0.91 -4.83 -8.00
CA ASP A 106 -0.50 -4.76 -7.65
C ASP A 106 -0.78 -5.47 -6.32
N GLU A 107 -0.22 -6.65 -6.12
CA GLU A 107 -0.34 -7.42 -4.87
C GLU A 107 0.25 -6.65 -3.68
N ALA A 108 1.45 -6.10 -3.83
CA ALA A 108 2.09 -5.31 -2.79
C ALA A 108 1.26 -4.09 -2.39
N CYS A 109 0.68 -3.39 -3.36
CA CYS A 109 -0.20 -2.24 -3.12
C CYS A 109 -1.52 -2.68 -2.46
N ALA A 110 -2.12 -3.78 -2.92
CA ALA A 110 -3.37 -4.31 -2.39
C ALA A 110 -3.24 -4.72 -0.92
N VAL A 111 -2.16 -5.43 -0.56
CA VAL A 111 -1.89 -5.87 0.81
C VAL A 111 -1.81 -4.67 1.77
N LEU A 112 -1.08 -3.60 1.41
CA LEU A 112 -1.01 -2.38 2.23
C LEU A 112 -2.34 -1.62 2.32
N LEU A 113 -3.10 -1.58 1.23
CA LEU A 113 -4.42 -0.96 1.21
C LEU A 113 -5.38 -1.65 2.17
N PHE A 114 -5.47 -2.99 2.09
CA PHE A 114 -6.33 -3.76 2.98
C PHE A 114 -5.91 -3.61 4.45
N TYR A 115 -4.60 -3.59 4.71
CA TYR A 115 -4.09 -3.31 6.05
C TYR A 115 -4.52 -1.94 6.58
N GLN A 116 -4.35 -0.88 5.80
CA GLN A 116 -4.76 0.47 6.25
C GLN A 116 -6.27 0.58 6.47
N VAL A 117 -7.08 -0.06 5.61
CA VAL A 117 -8.53 -0.13 5.80
C VAL A 117 -8.86 -0.84 7.11
N GLY A 118 -8.22 -1.98 7.38
CA GLY A 118 -8.36 -2.73 8.63
C GLY A 118 -7.95 -1.91 9.87
N GLU A 119 -6.79 -1.26 9.85
CA GLU A 119 -6.28 -0.41 10.93
C GLU A 119 -7.25 0.74 11.24
N TRP A 120 -7.88 1.30 10.19
CA TRP A 120 -8.90 2.34 10.35
C TRP A 120 -10.15 1.81 11.04
N PHE A 121 -10.66 0.64 10.63
CA PHE A 121 -11.81 0.02 11.28
C PHE A 121 -11.53 -0.36 12.74
N GLN A 122 -10.34 -0.89 13.03
CA GLN A 122 -9.90 -1.19 14.40
C GLN A 122 -9.86 0.07 15.28
N SER A 123 -9.30 1.16 14.75
CA SER A 123 -9.26 2.45 15.45
C SER A 123 -10.66 2.99 15.71
N TYR A 124 -11.56 2.91 14.73
CA TYR A 124 -12.94 3.35 14.87
C TYR A 124 -13.71 2.52 15.92
N ALA A 125 -13.56 1.19 15.90
CA ALA A 125 -14.22 0.29 16.84
C ALA A 125 -13.77 0.53 18.28
N THR A 126 -12.45 0.63 18.53
CA THR A 126 -11.92 0.92 19.87
C THR A 126 -12.32 2.31 20.37
N GLY A 127 -12.40 3.31 19.48
CA GLY A 127 -12.91 4.64 19.79
C GLY A 127 -14.38 4.63 20.20
N LYS A 128 -15.21 3.82 19.54
CA LYS A 128 -16.62 3.62 19.91
C LYS A 128 -16.75 2.92 21.27
N SER A 129 -16.00 1.85 21.50
CA SER A 129 -16.01 1.11 22.78
C SER A 129 -15.64 2.00 23.96
N ARG A 130 -14.58 2.83 23.84
CA ARG A 130 -14.20 3.78 24.90
C ARG A 130 -15.30 4.79 25.24
N LYS A 131 -16.03 5.28 24.23
CA LYS A 131 -17.15 6.21 24.45
C LYS A 131 -18.33 5.55 25.15
N SER A 132 -18.64 4.30 24.82
CA SER A 132 -19.69 3.54 25.51
C SER A 132 -19.37 3.31 26.98
N ILE A 133 -18.12 3.01 27.32
CA ILE A 133 -17.68 2.86 28.72
C ILE A 133 -17.75 4.20 29.45
N ALA A 134 -17.25 5.29 28.85
CA ALA A 134 -17.30 6.62 29.45
C ALA A 134 -18.71 7.18 29.61
N GLY A 135 -19.71 6.66 28.89
CA GLY A 135 -21.12 7.02 29.08
C GLY A 135 -21.83 6.25 30.20
N LEU A 136 -21.19 5.20 30.73
CA LEU A 136 -21.69 4.41 31.87
C LEU A 136 -21.06 4.86 33.20
N MET A 137 -20.00 5.68 33.15
CA MET A 137 -19.34 6.29 34.32
C MET A 137 -19.82 7.72 34.49
#